data_AF-A0A535A8A2-F1
#
_entry.id   AF-A0A535A8A2-F1
#
_cell.length_a   1.000
_cell.length_b   1.000
_cell.length_c   1.000
_cell.angle_alpha   90.00
_cell.angle_beta   90.00
_cell.angle_gamma   90.00
#
_symmetry.space_group_name_H-M   'P 1'
#
loop_
_entity.id
_entity.type
_entity.pdbx_description
1 polymer ?
#
loop_
_entity_poly.entity_id
_entity_poly.type
_entity_poly.pdbx_seq_one_letter_code
_entity_poly.pdbx_strand_id
1 'polypeptide(L)'
;MLAATGGMSAMADNSPMATSSVRLRPMRPDEYPAWVAASKAGYANDIATHGGLSPEVAQRKSEADFASILPGGLQTPGHVFFVIEADAGEVGWLWLAEREQYGQRTLFVYEIEIAEGQRGKGYGRAAMLLAEDEARARGLRQVQLNVFGGNDVARGLYRSLGYRENAVLMTKELGAG
;
A
#
# COMPACT_ATOMS: atom_id res chain seq x y z
N MET A 1 -10.66 -60.93 23.77
CA MET A 1 -9.38 -61.57 24.14
C MET A 1 -8.39 -61.30 23.01
N LEU A 2 -7.43 -60.39 23.25
CA LEU A 2 -6.26 -59.95 22.44
C LEU A 2 -6.47 -59.51 20.96
N ALA A 3 -5.70 -58.63 20.31
CA ALA A 3 -4.89 -57.44 20.59
C ALA A 3 -4.17 -57.11 19.24
N ALA A 4 -4.07 -55.83 18.84
CA ALA A 4 -3.01 -55.20 18.00
C ALA A 4 -3.56 -53.94 17.27
N THR A 5 -3.30 -52.71 17.75
CA THR A 5 -2.21 -51.76 17.36
C THR A 5 -2.19 -51.31 15.90
N GLY A 6 -2.32 -49.99 15.69
CA GLY A 6 -1.99 -49.31 14.44
C GLY A 6 -2.41 -47.83 14.49
N GLY A 7 -1.55 -46.97 15.01
CA GLY A 7 -1.76 -45.52 15.00
C GLY A 7 -1.58 -44.94 13.60
N MET A 8 -2.51 -44.09 13.18
CA MET A 8 -2.37 -43.26 11.99
C MET A 8 -2.10 -41.83 12.45
N SER A 9 -0.83 -41.44 12.37
CA SER A 9 -0.41 -40.05 12.49
C SER A 9 -1.00 -39.28 11.30
N ALA A 10 -1.86 -38.30 11.58
CA ALA A 10 -2.33 -37.37 10.58
C ALA A 10 -1.15 -36.47 10.17
N MET A 11 -0.52 -36.78 9.04
CA MET A 11 0.41 -35.87 8.40
C MET A 11 -0.38 -34.64 7.95
N ALA A 12 -0.02 -33.48 8.52
CA ALA A 12 -0.44 -32.20 7.99
C ALA A 12 0.07 -32.10 6.54
N ASP A 13 -0.88 -31.92 5.63
CA ASP A 13 -0.60 -31.54 4.25
C ASP A 13 0.15 -30.20 4.24
N ASN A 14 1.46 -30.29 4.04
CA ASN A 14 2.35 -29.14 3.87
C ASN A 14 2.72 -28.99 2.40
N SER A 15 1.71 -29.04 1.53
CA SER A 15 1.87 -28.63 0.14
C SER A 15 2.25 -27.15 0.09
N PRO A 16 3.37 -26.77 -0.55
CA PRO A 16 3.70 -25.36 -0.74
C PRO A 16 2.60 -24.73 -1.60
N MET A 17 1.82 -23.83 -1.02
CA MET A 17 0.93 -22.97 -1.81
C MET A 17 1.79 -22.32 -2.89
N ALA A 18 1.46 -22.57 -4.16
CA ALA A 18 2.15 -21.94 -5.27
C ALA A 18 2.17 -20.43 -5.02
N THR A 19 3.36 -19.89 -4.77
CA THR A 19 3.56 -18.46 -4.60
C THR A 19 3.25 -17.81 -5.95
N SER A 20 2.07 -17.18 -6.07
CA SER A 20 1.76 -16.38 -7.24
C SER A 20 2.88 -15.37 -7.48
N SER A 21 3.40 -15.32 -8.70
CA SER A 21 4.46 -14.39 -9.05
C SER A 21 3.87 -12.98 -9.16
N VAL A 22 4.30 -12.08 -8.27
CA VAL A 22 3.90 -10.66 -8.31
C VAL A 22 5.02 -9.85 -8.94
N ARG A 23 4.69 -8.93 -9.83
CA ARG A 23 5.66 -8.02 -10.47
C ARG A 23 5.11 -6.59 -10.53
N LEU A 24 6.01 -5.63 -10.65
CA LEU A 24 5.69 -4.23 -10.90
C LEU A 24 5.97 -3.89 -12.36
N ARG A 25 4.94 -3.46 -13.08
CA ARG A 25 5.06 -2.93 -14.45
C ARG A 25 4.89 -1.42 -14.41
N PRO A 26 5.78 -0.63 -15.04
CA PRO A 26 5.56 0.81 -15.16
C PRO A 26 4.19 1.12 -15.78
N MET A 27 3.48 2.06 -15.17
CA MET A 27 2.19 2.55 -15.66
C MET A 27 2.38 3.23 -17.02
N ARG A 28 1.52 2.89 -17.97
CA ARG A 28 1.52 3.51 -19.29
C ARG A 28 0.75 4.84 -19.27
N PRO A 29 1.06 5.77 -20.19
CA PRO A 29 0.34 7.05 -20.28
C PRO A 29 -1.17 6.94 -20.44
N ASP A 30 -1.67 5.91 -21.13
CA ASP A 30 -3.10 5.65 -21.34
C ASP A 30 -3.81 5.17 -20.06
N GLU A 31 -3.09 4.62 -19.08
CA GLU A 31 -3.63 4.10 -17.82
C GLU A 31 -3.77 5.21 -16.75
N TYR A 32 -2.94 6.25 -16.86
CA TYR A 32 -2.85 7.32 -15.85
C TYR A 32 -4.17 8.06 -15.58
N PRO A 33 -5.01 8.41 -16.58
CA PRO A 33 -6.28 9.09 -16.32
C PRO A 33 -7.24 8.28 -15.45
N ALA A 34 -7.29 6.95 -15.66
CA ALA A 34 -8.13 6.06 -14.86
C ALA A 34 -7.58 5.91 -13.44
N TRP A 35 -6.26 5.71 -13.32
CA TRP A 35 -5.58 5.66 -12.04
C TRP A 35 -5.80 6.92 -11.22
N VAL A 36 -5.50 8.11 -11.77
CA VAL A 36 -5.54 9.36 -10.99
C VAL A 36 -6.96 9.68 -10.51
N ALA A 37 -7.98 9.35 -11.30
CA ALA A 37 -9.38 9.51 -10.90
C ALA A 37 -9.73 8.57 -9.73
N ALA A 38 -9.37 7.29 -9.85
CA ALA A 38 -9.62 6.29 -8.82
C ALA A 38 -8.85 6.57 -7.52
N SER A 39 -7.56 6.92 -7.61
CA SER A 39 -6.71 7.22 -6.45
C SER A 39 -7.15 8.48 -5.72
N LYS A 40 -7.59 9.53 -6.44
CA LYS A 40 -8.19 10.71 -5.80
C LYS A 40 -9.46 10.35 -5.01
N ALA A 41 -10.34 9.54 -5.60
CA ALA A 41 -11.58 9.11 -4.96
C ALA A 41 -11.31 8.21 -3.75
N GLY A 42 -10.40 7.24 -3.88
CA GLY A 42 -9.99 6.35 -2.79
C GLY A 42 -9.35 7.13 -1.63
N TYR A 43 -8.43 8.06 -1.94
CA TYR A 43 -7.80 8.89 -0.92
C TYR A 43 -8.82 9.79 -0.20
N ALA A 44 -9.77 10.40 -0.92
CA ALA A 44 -10.85 11.17 -0.30
C ALA A 44 -11.72 10.29 0.61
N ASN A 45 -12.06 9.07 0.18
CA ASN A 45 -12.79 8.11 0.99
C ASN A 45 -12.04 7.73 2.28
N ASP A 46 -10.74 7.47 2.19
CA ASP A 46 -9.91 7.12 3.35
C ASP A 46 -9.80 8.29 4.34
N ILE A 47 -9.66 9.52 3.84
CA ILE A 47 -9.68 10.73 4.68
C ILE A 47 -11.03 10.87 5.40
N ALA A 48 -12.15 10.63 4.71
CA ALA A 48 -13.47 10.74 5.32
C ALA A 48 -13.73 9.63 6.35
N THR A 49 -13.29 8.41 6.05
CA THR A 49 -13.51 7.23 6.88
C THR A 49 -12.58 7.18 8.09
N HIS A 50 -11.32 7.55 7.90
CA HIS A 50 -10.26 7.34 8.89
C HIS A 50 -9.54 8.63 9.34
N GLY A 51 -9.63 9.70 8.55
CA GLY A 51 -8.97 10.98 8.82
C GLY A 51 -9.83 12.02 9.55
N GLY A 52 -11.13 11.76 9.71
CA GLY A 52 -12.05 12.60 10.49
C GLY A 52 -12.53 13.87 9.79
N LEU A 53 -12.32 14.01 8.47
CA LEU A 53 -12.88 15.14 7.70
C LEU A 53 -14.25 14.76 7.11
N SER A 54 -15.11 15.76 6.85
CA SER A 54 -16.35 15.52 6.09
C SER A 54 -16.02 15.05 4.66
N PRO A 55 -16.93 14.32 3.99
CA PRO A 55 -16.74 13.92 2.61
C PRO A 55 -16.42 15.10 1.66
N GLU A 56 -17.09 16.26 1.79
CA GLU A 56 -16.80 17.40 0.91
C GLU A 56 -15.44 18.04 1.18
N VAL A 57 -15.00 18.08 2.44
CA VAL A 57 -13.67 18.57 2.80
C VAL A 57 -12.59 17.60 2.32
N ALA A 58 -12.82 16.30 2.48
CA ALA A 58 -11.92 15.24 2.04
C ALA A 58 -11.70 15.27 0.52
N GLN A 59 -12.77 15.47 -0.27
CA GLN A 59 -12.67 15.62 -1.72
C GLN A 59 -11.80 16.81 -2.12
N ARG A 60 -12.06 17.99 -1.56
CA ARG A 60 -11.26 19.21 -1.84
C ARG A 60 -9.80 19.03 -1.43
N LYS A 61 -9.55 18.39 -0.29
CA LYS A 61 -8.20 18.08 0.17
C LYS A 61 -7.48 17.15 -0.80
N SER A 62 -8.11 16.05 -1.21
CA SER A 62 -7.56 15.10 -2.18
C SER A 62 -7.20 15.79 -3.49
N GLU A 63 -8.07 16.62 -4.04
CA GLU A 63 -7.80 17.38 -5.25
C GLU A 63 -6.59 18.32 -5.11
N ALA A 64 -6.53 19.08 -4.01
CA ALA A 64 -5.43 20.00 -3.74
C ALA A 64 -4.09 19.29 -3.55
N ASP A 65 -4.07 18.18 -2.80
CA ASP A 65 -2.86 17.40 -2.55
C ASP A 65 -2.32 16.81 -3.85
N PHE A 66 -3.17 16.16 -4.66
CA PHE A 66 -2.73 15.62 -5.95
C PHE A 66 -2.22 16.71 -6.90
N ALA A 67 -2.86 17.87 -6.95
CA ALA A 67 -2.40 19.00 -7.76
C ALA A 67 -1.02 19.52 -7.30
N SER A 68 -0.78 19.53 -5.98
CA SER A 68 0.49 19.95 -5.40
C SER A 68 1.59 18.91 -5.55
N ILE A 69 1.27 17.62 -5.39
CA ILE A 69 2.24 16.53 -5.40
C ILE A 69 2.60 16.15 -6.84
N LEU A 70 1.66 16.22 -7.78
CA LEU A 70 1.83 15.80 -9.17
C LEU A 70 1.66 16.95 -10.17
N PRO A 71 2.45 18.04 -10.10
CA PRO A 71 2.34 19.16 -11.02
C PRO A 71 2.62 18.79 -12.48
N GLY A 72 3.36 17.70 -12.74
CA GLY A 72 3.63 17.15 -14.07
C GLY A 72 2.82 15.89 -14.40
N GLY A 73 1.84 15.53 -13.56
CA GLY A 73 1.10 14.28 -13.67
C GLY A 73 2.02 13.05 -13.63
N LEU A 74 1.83 12.11 -14.58
CA LEU A 74 2.67 10.91 -14.73
C LEU A 74 4.16 11.23 -14.91
N GLN A 75 4.50 12.41 -15.44
CA GLN A 75 5.87 12.84 -15.71
C GLN A 75 6.46 13.70 -14.58
N THR A 76 5.81 13.75 -13.42
CA THR A 76 6.35 14.50 -12.27
C THR A 76 7.71 13.92 -11.85
N PRO A 77 8.80 14.72 -11.87
CA PRO A 77 10.14 14.21 -11.58
C PRO A 77 10.24 13.55 -10.21
N GLY A 78 10.93 12.41 -10.15
CA GLY A 78 11.14 11.67 -8.91
C GLY A 78 9.98 10.76 -8.49
N HIS A 79 8.83 10.82 -9.18
CA HIS A 79 7.71 9.91 -8.97
C HIS A 79 7.74 8.75 -9.96
N VAL A 80 7.38 7.56 -9.50
CA VAL A 80 7.20 6.37 -10.33
C VAL A 80 5.89 5.67 -9.97
N PHE A 81 5.18 5.21 -10.99
CA PHE A 81 3.85 4.62 -10.89
C PHE A 81 3.89 3.25 -11.50
N PHE A 82 3.39 2.26 -10.78
CA PHE A 82 3.38 0.88 -11.20
C PHE A 82 1.98 0.30 -11.18
N VAL A 83 1.70 -0.55 -12.17
CA VAL A 83 0.65 -1.55 -12.10
C VAL A 83 1.23 -2.79 -11.44
N ILE A 84 0.52 -3.29 -10.42
CA ILE A 84 0.85 -4.54 -9.75
C ILE A 84 0.20 -5.65 -10.58
N GLU A 85 1.01 -6.56 -11.10
CA GLU A 85 0.55 -7.69 -11.90
C GLU A 85 0.83 -9.00 -11.16
N ALA A 86 -0.14 -9.92 -11.21
CA ALA A 86 -0.03 -11.29 -10.73
C ALA A 86 -0.56 -12.26 -11.79
N ASP A 87 -0.62 -13.57 -11.47
CA ASP A 87 -1.14 -14.58 -12.41
C ASP A 87 -2.59 -14.29 -12.86
N ALA A 88 -3.37 -13.60 -12.01
CA ALA A 88 -4.73 -13.17 -12.28
C ALA A 88 -4.83 -11.93 -13.21
N GLY A 89 -3.70 -11.36 -13.65
CA GLY A 89 -3.62 -10.11 -14.41
C GLY A 89 -3.27 -8.92 -13.53
N GLU A 90 -3.82 -7.75 -13.85
CA GLU A 90 -3.62 -6.52 -13.08
C GLU A 90 -4.42 -6.61 -11.78
N VAL A 91 -3.73 -6.47 -10.64
CA VAL A 91 -4.32 -6.66 -9.31
C VAL A 91 -4.30 -5.40 -8.45
N GLY A 92 -3.68 -4.33 -8.91
CA GLY A 92 -3.58 -3.10 -8.13
C GLY A 92 -2.58 -2.09 -8.67
N TRP A 93 -2.30 -1.07 -7.86
CA TRP A 93 -1.37 0.01 -8.17
C TRP A 93 -0.42 0.29 -7.01
N LEU A 94 0.77 0.79 -7.36
CA LEU A 94 1.78 1.23 -6.42
C LEU A 94 2.36 2.55 -6.92
N TRP A 95 2.36 3.58 -6.06
CA TRP A 95 2.92 4.89 -6.35
C TRP A 95 4.01 5.23 -5.35
N LEU A 96 5.23 5.45 -5.87
CA LEU A 96 6.42 5.75 -5.10
C LEU A 96 7.01 7.09 -5.53
N ALA A 97 7.71 7.77 -4.63
CA ALA A 97 8.57 8.90 -5.00
C ALA A 97 9.80 9.01 -4.11
N GLU A 98 10.91 9.47 -4.67
CA GLU A 98 12.05 9.87 -3.86
C GLU A 98 11.73 11.16 -3.10
N ARG A 99 12.00 11.18 -1.79
CA ARG A 99 11.88 12.37 -0.96
C ARG A 99 13.19 12.64 -0.25
N GLU A 100 13.52 13.92 -0.13
CA GLU A 100 14.61 14.38 0.73
C GLU A 100 14.04 15.29 1.82
N GLN A 101 14.22 14.89 3.07
CA GLN A 101 13.81 15.69 4.22
C GLN A 101 14.93 15.67 5.27
N TYR A 102 15.33 16.86 5.74
CA TYR A 102 16.39 17.01 6.73
C TYR A 102 17.70 16.29 6.36
N GLY A 103 18.04 16.28 5.07
CA GLY A 103 19.23 15.59 4.54
C GLY A 103 19.12 14.06 4.48
N GLN A 104 17.95 13.49 4.75
CA GLN A 104 17.67 12.06 4.60
C GLN A 104 16.89 11.81 3.31
N ARG A 105 17.45 10.96 2.44
CA ARG A 105 16.79 10.50 1.21
C ARG A 105 16.05 9.19 1.47
N THR A 106 14.76 9.16 1.15
CA THR A 106 13.89 7.99 1.35
C THR A 106 13.08 7.71 0.10
N LEU A 107 12.65 6.45 -0.07
CA LEU A 107 11.59 6.12 -1.02
C LEU A 107 10.27 6.20 -0.27
N PHE A 108 9.40 7.12 -0.69
CA PHE A 108 8.10 7.32 -0.07
C PHE A 108 7.02 6.57 -0.84
N VAL A 109 6.27 5.69 -0.18
CA VAL A 109 5.08 5.05 -0.72
C VAL A 109 3.91 6.00 -0.51
N TYR A 110 3.43 6.60 -1.60
CA TYR A 110 2.24 7.44 -1.58
C TYR A 110 0.96 6.62 -1.61
N GLU A 111 0.97 5.51 -2.35
CA GLU A 111 -0.19 4.65 -2.51
C GLU A 111 0.25 3.20 -2.71
N ILE A 112 -0.46 2.29 -2.08
CA ILE A 112 -0.50 0.87 -2.40
C ILE A 112 -1.96 0.44 -2.35
N GLU A 113 -2.52 0.08 -3.49
CA GLU A 113 -3.91 -0.32 -3.60
C GLU A 113 -4.00 -1.68 -4.28
N ILE A 114 -4.74 -2.60 -3.66
CA ILE A 114 -5.06 -3.90 -4.23
C ILE A 114 -6.55 -3.93 -4.52
N ALA A 115 -6.90 -4.22 -5.77
CA ALA A 115 -8.28 -4.33 -6.22
C ALA A 115 -9.08 -5.23 -5.28
N GLU A 116 -10.32 -4.82 -4.94
CA GLU A 116 -11.10 -5.44 -3.86
C GLU A 116 -11.20 -6.97 -3.97
N GLY A 117 -11.52 -7.49 -5.16
CA GLY A 117 -11.60 -8.94 -5.43
C GLY A 117 -10.25 -9.70 -5.43
N GLN A 118 -9.13 -8.99 -5.26
CA GLN A 118 -7.77 -9.51 -5.20
C GLN A 118 -7.14 -9.38 -3.80
N ARG A 119 -7.84 -8.79 -2.84
CA ARG A 119 -7.38 -8.66 -1.45
C ARG A 119 -7.34 -10.02 -0.75
N GLY A 120 -6.56 -10.11 0.34
CA GLY A 120 -6.39 -11.35 1.12
C GLY A 120 -5.49 -12.42 0.49
N LYS A 121 -4.95 -12.18 -0.71
CA LYS A 121 -4.09 -13.14 -1.44
C LYS A 121 -2.58 -12.90 -1.28
N GLY A 122 -2.19 -11.97 -0.40
CA GLY A 122 -0.79 -11.64 -0.14
C GLY A 122 -0.16 -10.61 -1.11
N TYR A 123 -0.89 -10.12 -2.12
CA TYR A 123 -0.34 -9.18 -3.11
C TYR A 123 0.16 -7.86 -2.53
N GLY A 124 -0.51 -7.29 -1.52
CA GLY A 124 -0.04 -6.09 -0.85
C GLY A 124 1.32 -6.28 -0.16
N ARG A 125 1.55 -7.47 0.41
CA ARG A 125 2.85 -7.82 1.00
C ARG A 125 3.95 -7.93 -0.05
N ALA A 126 3.65 -8.60 -1.16
CA ALA A 126 4.60 -8.77 -2.25
C ALA A 126 4.95 -7.42 -2.89
N ALA A 127 3.96 -6.55 -3.12
CA ALA A 127 4.18 -5.21 -3.66
C ALA A 127 5.05 -4.32 -2.75
N MET A 128 4.85 -4.39 -1.43
CA MET A 128 5.73 -3.67 -0.49
C MET A 128 7.17 -4.18 -0.49
N LEU A 129 7.39 -5.49 -0.59
CA LEU A 129 8.74 -6.04 -0.73
C LEU A 129 9.41 -5.55 -2.03
N LEU A 130 8.67 -5.49 -3.13
CA LEU A 130 9.17 -4.94 -4.40
C LEU A 130 9.47 -3.43 -4.29
N ALA A 131 8.69 -2.67 -3.50
CA ALA A 131 9.00 -1.27 -3.19
C ALA A 131 10.32 -1.13 -2.40
N GLU A 132 10.61 -2.05 -1.47
CA GLU A 132 11.89 -2.08 -0.77
C GLU A 132 13.06 -2.41 -1.70
N ASP A 133 12.87 -3.32 -2.65
CA ASP A 133 13.88 -3.64 -3.66
C ASP A 133 14.14 -2.44 -4.58
N GLU A 134 13.10 -1.71 -4.97
CA GLU A 134 13.23 -0.46 -5.72
C GLU A 134 14.03 0.60 -4.93
N ALA A 135 13.80 0.71 -3.62
CA ALA A 135 14.58 1.60 -2.77
C ALA A 135 16.06 1.20 -2.74
N ARG A 136 16.35 -0.10 -2.58
CA ARG A 136 17.72 -0.64 -2.58
C ARG A 136 18.41 -0.40 -3.93
N ALA A 137 17.71 -0.62 -5.04
CA ALA A 137 18.24 -0.41 -6.40
C ALA A 137 18.63 1.07 -6.63
N ARG A 138 17.95 2.01 -5.98
CA ARG A 138 18.26 3.45 -5.99
C ARG A 138 19.35 3.87 -4.99
N GLY A 139 19.90 2.92 -4.23
CA GLY A 139 20.88 3.19 -3.17
C GLY A 139 20.28 3.82 -1.91
N LEU A 140 18.95 3.80 -1.76
CA LEU A 140 18.23 4.32 -0.60
C LEU A 140 18.23 3.27 0.52
N ARG A 141 18.24 3.74 1.76
CA ARG A 141 18.28 2.87 2.96
C ARG A 141 16.97 2.82 3.73
N GLN A 142 15.97 3.58 3.29
CA GLN A 142 14.71 3.75 4.00
C GLN A 142 13.54 3.83 3.02
N VAL A 143 12.48 3.10 3.37
CA VAL A 143 11.14 3.28 2.80
C VAL A 143 10.27 3.94 3.87
N GLN A 144 9.47 4.93 3.47
CA GLN A 144 8.57 5.66 4.34
C GLN A 144 7.18 5.70 3.73
N LEU A 145 6.16 5.82 4.58
CA LEU A 145 4.77 5.95 4.17
C LEU A 145 3.97 6.62 5.29
N ASN A 146 2.79 7.11 4.94
CA ASN A 146 1.77 7.45 5.91
C ASN A 146 0.67 6.39 5.85
N VAL A 147 0.05 6.10 6.99
CA VAL A 147 -1.12 5.23 7.09
C VAL A 147 -2.10 5.86 8.07
N PHE A 148 -3.39 5.86 7.73
CA PHE A 148 -4.40 6.37 8.65
C PHE A 148 -4.52 5.48 9.88
N GLY A 149 -4.70 6.09 11.05
CA GLY A 149 -4.71 5.37 12.34
C GLY A 149 -5.78 4.28 12.42
N GLY A 150 -6.93 4.49 11.78
CA GLY A 150 -8.04 3.54 11.72
C GLY A 150 -7.89 2.42 10.66
N ASN A 151 -6.82 2.40 9.87
CA ASN A 151 -6.59 1.34 8.86
C ASN A 151 -5.75 0.20 9.47
N ASP A 152 -6.37 -0.57 10.36
CA ASP A 152 -5.70 -1.63 11.12
C ASP A 152 -5.14 -2.76 10.25
N VAL A 153 -5.77 -3.04 9.11
CA VAL A 153 -5.30 -4.05 8.15
C VAL A 153 -3.95 -3.61 7.55
N ALA A 154 -3.85 -2.38 7.03
CA ALA A 154 -2.60 -1.87 6.49
C ALA A 154 -1.52 -1.72 7.58
N ARG A 155 -1.89 -1.22 8.77
CA ARG A 155 -0.96 -1.15 9.91
C ARG A 155 -0.44 -2.52 10.34
N GLY A 156 -1.29 -3.55 10.31
CA GLY A 156 -0.89 -4.95 10.54
C GLY A 156 0.12 -5.42 9.50
N LEU A 157 -0.15 -5.17 8.21
CA LEU A 157 0.77 -5.47 7.11
C LEU A 157 2.13 -4.80 7.31
N TYR A 158 2.17 -3.49 7.52
CA TYR A 158 3.42 -2.73 7.66
C TYR A 158 4.23 -3.18 8.87
N ARG A 159 3.59 -3.44 10.03
CA ARG A 159 4.28 -3.99 11.20
C ARG A 159 4.87 -5.38 10.92
N SER A 160 4.16 -6.25 10.22
CA SER A 160 4.66 -7.58 9.82
C SER A 160 5.87 -7.53 8.88
N LEU A 161 6.08 -6.39 8.22
CA LEU A 161 7.22 -6.09 7.34
C LEU A 161 8.36 -5.37 8.07
N GLY A 162 8.19 -5.03 9.35
CA GLY A 162 9.22 -4.35 10.16
C GLY A 162 9.17 -2.82 10.10
N TYR A 163 8.13 -2.22 9.49
CA TYR A 163 7.91 -0.78 9.56
C TYR A 163 7.58 -0.37 11.00
N ARG A 164 8.06 0.81 11.39
CA ARG A 164 7.83 1.39 12.71
C ARG A 164 7.17 2.75 12.57
N GLU A 165 6.30 3.07 13.51
CA GLU A 165 5.65 4.38 13.59
C GLU A 165 6.68 5.43 14.05
N ASN A 166 6.89 6.46 13.24
CA ASN A 166 7.81 7.57 13.57
C ASN A 166 7.08 8.78 14.16
N ALA A 167 5.80 8.97 13.81
CA ALA A 167 4.95 10.04 14.31
C ALA A 167 3.49 9.57 14.31
N VAL A 168 2.70 10.07 15.26
CA VAL A 168 1.26 9.80 15.36
C VAL A 168 0.54 11.13 15.52
N LEU A 169 -0.38 11.43 14.60
CA LEU A 169 -1.32 12.53 14.76
C LEU A 169 -2.52 12.04 15.56
N MET A 170 -2.90 12.79 16.61
CA MET A 170 -4.04 12.47 17.46
C MET A 170 -4.98 13.67 17.51
N THR A 171 -6.27 13.41 17.42
CA THR A 171 -7.34 14.42 17.53
C THR A 171 -8.32 13.99 18.61
N LYS A 172 -8.79 14.95 19.40
CA LYS A 172 -9.87 14.76 20.37
C LYS A 172 -10.92 15.83 20.16
N GLU A 173 -12.16 15.41 19.92
CA GLU A 173 -13.31 16.31 19.92
C GLU A 173 -13.57 16.82 21.34
N LEU A 174 -13.72 18.14 21.48
CA LEU A 174 -14.12 18.77 22.72
C LEU A 174 -15.64 19.03 22.63
N GLY A 175 -16.41 18.55 23.61
CA GLY A 175 -17.82 18.88 23.69
C GLY A 175 -18.01 20.39 23.83
N ALA A 176 -19.16 20.90 23.38
CA ALA A 176 -19.57 22.26 23.73
C ALA A 176 -19.74 22.32 25.27
N GLY A 177 -19.10 23.30 25.91
CA GLY A 177 -19.20 23.54 27.35
C GLY A 177 -20.57 24.01 27.81
#